data_AF-A0A9J7AXI2-F1
#
_entry.id   AF-A0A9J7AXI2-F1
#
_cell.length_a   1.000
_cell.length_b   1.000
_cell.length_c   1.000
_cell.angle_alpha   90.00
_cell.angle_beta   90.00
_cell.angle_gamma   90.00
#
_symmetry.space_group_name_H-M   'P 1'
#
loop_
_entity.id
_entity.type
_entity.pdbx_description
1 polymer ?
#
loop_
_entity_poly.entity_id
_entity_poly.type
_entity_poly.pdbx_seq_one_letter_code
_entity_poly.pdbx_strand_id
1 'polypeptide(L)'
;MDFYHIYCDLKPGVKDMDFAESVQRYFSYLKDQSLIEGSRITRRKLGLGPDDGTEFHMWLETRDLAQLDAAFNHVSSRSEPVESFHHAVNSKVQNVRFTLYRDFPDPERKRGEEKF
;
A
#
# COMPACT_ATOMS: atom_id res chain seq x y z
N MET A 1 -2.02 -6.08 -13.43
CA MET A 1 -2.36 -5.52 -12.11
C MET A 1 -1.33 -4.46 -11.79
N ASP A 2 -1.76 -3.36 -11.19
CA ASP A 2 -0.90 -2.35 -10.57
C ASP A 2 -0.77 -2.67 -9.08
N PHE A 3 0.44 -2.50 -8.55
CA PHE A 3 0.78 -2.74 -7.15
C PHE A 3 1.26 -1.43 -6.53
N TYR A 4 0.42 -0.85 -5.67
CA TYR A 4 0.76 0.35 -4.91
C TYR A 4 1.41 -0.05 -3.59
N HIS A 5 2.69 0.28 -3.43
CA HIS A 5 3.50 -0.11 -2.28
C HIS A 5 3.67 1.07 -1.32
N ILE A 6 3.54 0.79 -0.03
CA ILE A 6 3.72 1.74 1.06
C ILE A 6 4.76 1.20 2.02
N TYR A 7 5.78 1.99 2.30
CA TYR A 7 6.88 1.69 3.21
C TYR A 7 6.83 2.67 4.37
N CYS A 8 6.99 2.21 5.60
CA CYS A 8 7.03 3.09 6.76
C CYS A 8 7.72 2.47 7.98
N ASP A 9 8.16 3.32 8.89
CA ASP A 9 8.51 2.95 10.25
C ASP A 9 7.40 3.40 11.20
N LEU A 10 7.29 2.76 12.36
CA LEU A 10 6.38 3.23 13.40
C LEU A 10 7.02 4.40 14.17
N LYS A 11 6.19 5.34 14.61
CA LYS A 11 6.62 6.36 15.56
C LYS A 11 6.90 5.71 16.93
N PRO A 12 7.79 6.30 17.76
CA PRO A 12 8.05 5.82 19.10
C PRO A 12 6.75 5.66 19.92
N GLY A 13 6.63 4.53 20.64
CA GLY A 13 5.48 4.23 21.49
C GLY A 13 4.25 3.64 20.78
N VAL A 14 4.25 3.55 19.45
CA VAL A 14 3.21 2.85 18.70
C VAL A 14 3.39 1.35 18.84
N LYS A 15 2.31 0.63 19.20
CA LYS A 15 2.29 -0.83 19.24
C LYS A 15 2.10 -1.40 17.84
N ASP A 16 2.94 -2.35 17.46
CA ASP A 16 2.94 -2.97 16.14
C ASP A 16 1.65 -3.75 15.84
N MET A 17 1.13 -4.50 16.82
CA MET A 17 -0.12 -5.24 16.67
C MET A 17 -1.32 -4.32 16.45
N ASP A 18 -1.42 -3.22 17.22
CA ASP A 18 -2.50 -2.24 17.04
C ASP A 18 -2.42 -1.55 15.67
N PHE A 19 -1.20 -1.31 15.17
CA PHE A 19 -0.98 -0.78 13.82
C PHE A 19 -1.41 -1.80 12.75
N ALA A 20 -0.95 -3.05 12.86
CA ALA A 20 -1.27 -4.10 11.90
C ALA A 20 -2.78 -4.37 11.81
N GLU A 21 -3.47 -4.41 12.95
CA GLU A 21 -4.93 -4.56 13.01
C GLU A 21 -5.65 -3.37 12.34
N SER A 22 -5.20 -2.14 12.60
CA SER A 22 -5.77 -0.93 11.98
C SER A 22 -5.63 -0.96 10.47
N VAL A 23 -4.46 -1.35 9.96
CA VAL A 23 -4.17 -1.48 8.52
C VAL A 23 -5.03 -2.57 7.89
N GLN A 24 -5.10 -3.76 8.51
CA GLN A 24 -5.88 -4.88 7.98
C GLN A 24 -7.37 -4.54 7.88
N ARG A 25 -7.94 -3.91 8.91
CA ARG A 25 -9.34 -3.44 8.89
C ARG A 25 -9.57 -2.44 7.77
N TYR A 26 -8.66 -1.48 7.62
CA TYR A 26 -8.78 -0.45 6.59
C TYR A 26 -8.72 -1.04 5.17
N PHE A 27 -7.75 -1.90 4.89
CA PHE A 27 -7.64 -2.52 3.58
C PHE A 27 -8.79 -3.48 3.28
N SER A 28 -9.31 -4.18 4.29
CA SER A 28 -10.52 -5.00 4.14
C SER A 28 -11.70 -4.12 3.72
N TYR A 29 -11.88 -2.96 4.36
CA TYR A 29 -12.91 -2.00 3.97
C TYR A 29 -12.73 -1.52 2.51
N LEU A 30 -11.52 -1.13 2.10
CA LEU A 30 -11.27 -0.72 0.71
C LEU A 30 -11.60 -1.83 -0.30
N LYS A 31 -11.29 -3.08 0.06
CA LYS A 31 -11.63 -4.25 -0.75
C LYS A 31 -13.14 -4.47 -0.84
N ASP A 32 -13.86 -4.36 0.28
CA ASP A 32 -15.32 -4.49 0.33
C ASP A 32 -16.03 -3.41 -0.50
N GLN A 33 -15.40 -2.23 -0.63
CA GLN A 33 -15.86 -1.15 -1.52
C GLN A 33 -15.43 -1.32 -2.98
N SER A 34 -14.77 -2.43 -3.35
CA SER A 34 -14.21 -2.67 -4.69
C SER A 34 -13.20 -1.61 -5.16
N LEU A 35 -12.55 -0.92 -4.22
CA LEU A 35 -11.52 0.09 -4.49
C LEU A 35 -10.13 -0.54 -4.63
N ILE A 36 -9.94 -1.77 -4.17
CA ILE A 36 -8.74 -2.59 -4.40
C ILE A 36 -9.15 -4.05 -4.61
N GLU A 37 -8.30 -4.81 -5.28
CA GLU A 37 -8.49 -6.26 -5.53
C GLU A 37 -7.89 -7.10 -4.39
N GLY A 38 -6.79 -6.61 -3.81
CA GLY A 38 -5.99 -7.35 -2.84
C GLY A 38 -5.11 -6.43 -2.00
N SER A 39 -4.63 -6.95 -0.87
CA SER A 39 -3.65 -6.24 -0.05
C SER A 39 -2.86 -7.19 0.84
N ARG A 40 -1.68 -6.75 1.29
CA ARG A 40 -0.94 -7.37 2.40
C ARG A 40 -0.24 -6.34 3.26
N ILE A 41 0.02 -6.73 4.51
CA ILE A 41 0.99 -6.08 5.41
C ILE A 41 2.13 -7.07 5.69
N THR A 42 3.36 -6.57 5.65
CA THR A 42 4.58 -7.34 5.90
C THR A 42 5.53 -6.53 6.80
N ARG A 43 6.45 -7.23 7.45
CA ARG A 43 7.50 -6.66 8.30
C ARG A 43 8.85 -7.22 7.89
N ARG A 44 9.87 -6.36 7.90
CA ARG A 44 11.26 -6.73 7.66
C ARG A 44 11.67 -7.88 8.58
N LYS A 45 12.30 -8.89 8.01
CA LYS A 45 12.73 -10.10 8.72
C LYS A 45 14.25 -10.15 8.80
N LEU A 46 14.77 -10.43 10.00
CA LEU A 46 16.22 -10.56 10.26
C LEU A 46 17.06 -9.33 9.87
N GLY A 47 16.45 -8.14 9.79
CA GLY A 47 17.13 -6.93 9.31
C GLY A 47 17.49 -6.94 7.82
N LEU A 48 17.02 -7.94 7.05
CA LEU A 48 17.34 -8.06 5.64
C LEU A 48 16.50 -7.10 4.81
N GLY A 49 17.14 -6.12 4.19
CA GLY A 49 16.54 -5.17 3.26
C GLY A 49 17.55 -4.08 2.86
N PRO A 50 17.14 -3.16 1.97
CA PRO A 50 17.97 -2.02 1.59
C PRO A 50 18.36 -1.19 2.82
N ASP A 51 19.54 -0.56 2.76
CA ASP A 51 20.09 0.28 3.83
C ASP A 51 19.14 1.43 4.20
N ASP A 52 18.44 1.97 3.22
CA ASP A 52 17.44 3.02 3.41
C ASP A 52 16.05 2.46 3.72
N GLY A 53 15.81 1.15 3.62
CA GLY A 53 14.48 0.58 3.70
C GLY A 53 13.89 0.57 5.12
N THR A 54 12.55 0.62 5.18
CA THR A 54 11.77 0.71 6.41
C THR A 54 11.43 -0.65 7.02
N GLU A 55 10.91 -0.64 8.25
CA GLU A 55 10.50 -1.86 8.97
C GLU A 55 9.21 -2.48 8.44
N PHE A 56 8.19 -1.68 8.13
CA PHE A 56 6.91 -2.16 7.62
C PHE A 56 6.76 -1.88 6.13
N HIS A 57 6.11 -2.80 5.43
CA HIS A 57 5.77 -2.70 4.02
C HIS A 57 4.36 -3.22 3.78
N MET A 58 3.57 -2.46 3.06
CA MET A 58 2.24 -2.81 2.60
C MET A 58 2.18 -2.75 1.08
N TRP A 59 1.39 -3.62 0.46
CA TRP A 59 1.02 -3.46 -0.93
C TRP A 59 -0.47 -3.59 -1.10
N LEU A 60 -1.00 -2.83 -2.05
CA LEU A 60 -2.39 -2.84 -2.48
C LEU A 60 -2.40 -3.17 -3.98
N GLU A 61 -3.32 -4.05 -4.38
CA GLU A 61 -3.48 -4.49 -5.75
C GLU A 61 -4.68 -3.76 -6.36
N THR A 62 -4.48 -3.12 -7.51
CA THR A 62 -5.54 -2.47 -8.28
C THR A 62 -5.47 -2.95 -9.72
N ARG A 63 -6.61 -3.25 -10.34
CA ARG A 63 -6.68 -3.78 -11.70
C ARG A 63 -6.03 -2.85 -12.73
N ASP A 64 -6.13 -1.55 -12.49
CA ASP A 64 -5.61 -0.47 -13.33
C ASP A 64 -5.43 0.83 -12.49
N LEU A 65 -4.80 1.84 -13.11
CA LEU A 65 -4.60 3.16 -12.51
C LEU A 65 -5.91 3.91 -12.26
N ALA A 66 -6.99 3.61 -12.98
CA ALA A 66 -8.28 4.26 -12.77
C ALA A 66 -8.93 3.80 -11.46
N GLN A 67 -8.79 2.52 -11.09
CA GLN A 67 -9.19 2.02 -9.78
C GLN A 67 -8.33 2.62 -8.67
N LEU A 68 -7.02 2.76 -8.89
CA LEU A 68 -6.14 3.43 -7.93
C LEU A 68 -6.56 4.89 -7.71
N ASP A 69 -6.89 5.62 -8.77
CA ASP A 69 -7.40 6.99 -8.68
C ASP A 69 -8.76 7.05 -7.96
N ALA A 70 -9.67 6.11 -8.24
CA ALA A 70 -10.94 6.00 -7.53
C ALA A 70 -10.75 5.75 -6.02
N ALA A 71 -9.80 4.87 -5.65
CA ALA A 71 -9.42 4.65 -4.26
C ALA A 71 -8.88 5.94 -3.64
N PHE A 72 -8.00 6.67 -4.33
CA PHE A 72 -7.49 7.95 -3.86
C PHE A 72 -8.59 9.01 -3.69
N ASN A 73 -9.53 9.13 -4.64
CA ASN A 73 -10.64 10.07 -4.57
C ASN A 73 -11.57 9.76 -3.39
N HIS A 74 -11.88 8.48 -3.17
CA HIS A 74 -12.63 8.04 -1.99
C HIS A 74 -11.89 8.41 -0.71
N VAL A 75 -10.58 8.17 -0.68
CA VAL A 75 -9.72 8.44 0.46
C VAL A 75 -9.59 9.92 0.80
N SER A 76 -9.40 10.75 -0.23
CA SER A 76 -9.19 12.20 -0.10
C SER A 76 -10.46 12.97 0.25
N SER A 77 -11.64 12.34 0.13
CA SER A 77 -12.93 12.91 0.54
C SER A 77 -13.00 13.26 2.03
N ARG A 78 -12.16 12.62 2.87
CA ARG A 78 -12.15 12.81 4.33
C ARG A 78 -13.51 12.57 5.01
N SER A 79 -14.40 11.81 4.38
CA SER A 79 -15.68 11.41 4.96
C SER A 79 -15.49 10.21 5.90
N GLU A 80 -16.33 10.06 6.92
CA GLU A 80 -16.37 8.82 7.70
C GLU A 80 -16.77 7.62 6.81
N PRO A 81 -16.21 6.41 7.02
CA PRO A 81 -15.23 6.03 8.05
C PRO A 81 -13.75 6.26 7.65
N VAL A 82 -13.51 6.82 6.46
CA VAL A 82 -12.18 6.95 5.85
C VAL A 82 -11.25 7.86 6.66
N GLU A 83 -11.74 8.99 7.15
CA GLU A 83 -10.97 9.92 8.00
C GLU A 83 -10.42 9.21 9.24
N SER A 84 -11.27 8.42 9.92
CA SER A 84 -10.90 7.62 11.09
C SER A 84 -9.80 6.60 10.78
N PHE A 85 -9.87 5.92 9.63
CA PHE A 85 -8.83 4.98 9.20
C PHE A 85 -7.54 5.69 8.77
N HIS A 86 -7.65 6.79 8.02
CA HIS A 86 -6.51 7.59 7.60
C HIS A 86 -5.74 8.14 8.78
N HIS A 87 -6.44 8.66 9.79
CA HIS A 87 -5.84 9.10 11.03
C HIS A 87 -5.22 7.92 11.80
N ALA A 88 -5.92 6.79 11.94
CA ALA A 88 -5.44 5.63 12.68
C ALA A 88 -4.17 4.99 12.10
N VAL A 89 -3.90 5.16 10.80
CA VAL A 89 -2.69 4.64 10.14
C VAL A 89 -1.62 5.74 10.01
N ASN A 90 -1.93 6.89 9.42
CA ASN A 90 -0.93 7.93 9.13
C ASN A 90 -0.39 8.62 10.39
N SER A 91 -1.20 8.79 11.44
CA SER A 91 -0.72 9.42 12.67
C SER A 91 0.37 8.58 13.38
N LYS A 92 0.40 7.27 13.12
CA LYS A 92 1.25 6.27 13.80
C LYS A 92 2.60 6.02 13.11
N VAL A 93 2.83 6.56 11.91
CA VAL A 93 3.98 6.20 11.07
C VAL A 93 4.90 7.39 10.78
N GLN A 94 6.16 7.08 10.44
CA GLN A 94 7.19 8.01 9.98
C GLN A 94 7.99 7.39 8.83
N ASN A 95 8.85 8.19 8.19
CA ASN A 95 9.69 7.76 7.05
C ASN A 95 8.88 7.12 5.90
N VAL A 96 7.68 7.64 5.66
CA VAL A 96 6.75 7.04 4.69
C VAL A 96 7.30 7.20 3.28
N ARG A 97 7.30 6.10 2.51
CA ARG A 97 7.64 6.10 1.08
C ARG A 97 6.60 5.33 0.28
N PHE A 98 6.46 5.71 -0.98
CA PHE A 98 5.51 5.11 -1.90
C PHE A 98 6.22 4.69 -3.19
N THR A 99 5.84 3.55 -3.73
CA THR A 99 6.24 3.12 -5.06
C THR A 99 5.06 2.47 -5.78
N LEU A 100 5.12 2.45 -7.10
CA LEU A 100 4.09 1.87 -7.94
C LEU A 100 4.76 0.91 -8.92
N TYR A 101 4.34 -0.35 -8.86
CA TYR A 101 4.77 -1.40 -9.77
C TYR A 101 3.58 -1.92 -10.55
N ARG A 102 3.85 -2.74 -11.55
CA ARG A 102 2.85 -3.49 -12.30
C ARG A 102 3.41 -4.84 -12.67
N ASP A 103 2.52 -5.75 -13.07
CA ASP A 103 2.95 -7.01 -13.67
C ASP A 103 3.88 -6.77 -14.87
N PHE A 104 4.80 -7.71 -15.06
CA PHE A 104 5.68 -7.76 -16.21
C PHE A 104 5.82 -9.22 -16.67
N PRO A 105 5.80 -9.51 -17.99
CA PRO A 105 5.76 -8.57 -19.12
C PRO A 105 4.40 -7.88 -19.30
N ASP A 106 4.42 -6.72 -19.97
CA ASP A 106 3.19 -6.06 -20.43
C ASP A 106 2.46 -6.91 -21.46
N PRO A 107 1.12 -6.93 -21.45
CA PRO A 107 0.34 -7.61 -22.48
C PRO A 107 0.66 -7.14 -23.90
N GLU A 108 0.95 -5.85 -24.10
CA GLU A 108 1.31 -5.25 -25.38
C GLU A 108 2.79 -5.42 -25.79
N ARG A 109 3.62 -6.05 -24.94
CA ARG A 109 5.06 -6.21 -25.21
C ARG A 109 5.27 -7.12 -26.42
N LYS A 110 6.02 -6.61 -27.41
CA LYS A 110 6.50 -7.42 -28.55
C LYS A 110 7.84 -8.06 -28.21
N ARG A 111 7.98 -9.35 -28.56
CA ARG A 111 9.23 -10.11 -28.38
C ARG A 111 10.08 -10.07 -29.66
N GLY A 112 11.39 -9.94 -29.53
CA GLY A 112 12.37 -9.90 -30.62
C GLY A 112 12.73 -8.50 -31.13
N GLU A 113 12.11 -7.45 -30.58
CA GLU A 113 12.42 -6.03 -30.88
C GLU A 113 13.09 -5.32 -29.70
N GLU A 114 13.50 -6.07 -28.67
CA GLU A 114 14.12 -5.51 -27.48
C GLU A 114 15.52 -4.96 -27.79
N LYS A 115 15.81 -3.73 -27.33
CA LYS A 115 17.15 -3.12 -27.38
C LYS A 115 17.89 -3.22 -26.04
N PHE A 116 17.27 -3.88 -25.05
CA PHE A 116 17.70 -4.02 -23.66
C PHE A 116 16.96 -5.20 -23.02
#